data_AF-A0A8T7K1K6-F1
#
_entry.id   AF-A0A8T7K1K6-F1
#
_cell.length_a   1.000
_cell.length_b   1.000
_cell.length_c   1.000
_cell.angle_alpha   90.00
_cell.angle_beta   90.00
_cell.angle_gamma   90.00
#
_symmetry.space_group_name_H-M   'P 1'
#
loop_
_entity.id
_entity.type
_entity.pdbx_description
1 polymer ?
#
loop_
_entity_poly.entity_id
_entity_poly.type
_entity_poly.pdbx_seq_one_letter_code
_entity_poly.pdbx_strand_id
1 'polypeptide(L)'
;MKTHAEIVVIGGGIYGAQVAYHLAKNGRKDVVILEKGEIASGESSHAAGLVTQFATSQAMLRFRMYSVQLYKDLGLFDTVGSLRVASSKEQLLEMERSVSRAKALGLDCEVISPEESKKYMPQISDKDLYGGIYLPGDGQLDPYTVTTSMARFAKELGVEIYTNTRVTGIKVSAKGEVEAVVTDKGAIRCEIIVNAAGMWAPRIAAMAGLHIPTTPVDHQHIALRAVPGHEFDANTPCLRDPDNLVYMHQERGGLVIGGYEPKPLPRWIDGTPWEHGSRSFPGDMDQFEMLLEGAIRRLPFLDQAGIITLVRHPGAYTPDCHPLLGPMPGVKGFWMLAGMSLNGYGGAGGMGKLMAEWIIDGEAPMDVYGYRATRFGNYYSDFKYAAERTMESVKYYYRLRFPHDEHEEARPHRTSPVHYRLMENGAVFGEKFGWERVNYFDPGKEWRRMGEDQRKWGWAKPPYFERMRQEHIATRERVTLFDLTSFGKIELKGEGALPLLQRLTSSNIDKPVG
;
A
#
# COMPACT_ATOMS: atom_id res chain seq x y z
N MET A 1 19.19 26.76 -11.81
CA MET A 1 18.04 25.83 -11.93
C MET A 1 17.50 25.95 -13.35
N LYS A 2 17.17 24.82 -13.99
CA LYS A 2 16.51 24.78 -15.29
C LYS A 2 15.22 25.61 -15.29
N THR A 3 14.88 26.20 -16.43
CA THR A 3 13.62 26.93 -16.64
C THR A 3 12.59 26.11 -17.44
N HIS A 4 13.02 24.98 -18.01
CA HIS A 4 12.19 23.99 -18.68
C HIS A 4 12.78 22.59 -18.43
N ALA A 5 11.92 21.60 -18.27
CA ALA A 5 12.24 20.17 -18.25
C ALA A 5 11.02 19.37 -18.73
N GLU A 6 11.24 18.31 -19.50
CA GLU A 6 10.18 17.44 -20.00
C GLU A 6 9.34 16.80 -18.88
N ILE A 7 10.03 16.26 -17.87
CA ILE A 7 9.41 15.59 -16.72
C ILE A 7 9.93 16.20 -15.42
N VAL A 8 9.02 16.61 -14.54
CA VAL A 8 9.32 17.03 -13.18
C VAL A 8 8.80 15.99 -12.18
N VAL A 9 9.70 15.38 -11.42
CA VAL A 9 9.39 14.47 -10.31
C VAL A 9 9.39 15.29 -9.01
N ILE A 10 8.27 15.31 -8.30
CA ILE A 10 8.12 16.06 -7.04
C ILE A 10 8.29 15.08 -5.89
N GLY A 11 9.38 15.24 -5.13
CA GLY A 11 9.76 14.38 -4.00
C GLY A 11 11.05 13.59 -4.27
N GLY A 12 12.04 13.74 -3.40
CA GLY A 12 13.32 13.05 -3.40
C GLY A 12 13.40 11.86 -2.43
N GLY A 13 12.26 11.24 -2.13
CA GLY A 13 12.19 9.95 -1.45
C GLY A 13 12.48 8.78 -2.40
N ILE A 14 12.39 7.55 -1.89
CA ILE A 14 12.71 6.35 -2.67
C ILE A 14 11.92 6.26 -3.98
N TYR A 15 10.62 6.61 -3.97
CA TYR A 15 9.81 6.56 -5.19
C TYR A 15 10.23 7.57 -6.25
N GLY A 16 10.52 8.80 -5.86
CA GLY A 16 11.00 9.83 -6.79
C GLY A 16 12.34 9.47 -7.39
N ALA A 17 13.26 8.95 -6.57
CA ALA A 17 14.56 8.46 -7.03
C ALA A 17 14.41 7.28 -8.02
N GLN A 18 13.52 6.34 -7.74
CA GLN A 18 13.29 5.16 -8.58
C GLN A 18 12.69 5.51 -9.94
N VAL A 19 11.61 6.30 -9.98
CA VAL A 19 10.98 6.67 -11.25
C VAL A 19 11.94 7.51 -12.10
N ALA A 20 12.70 8.43 -11.51
CA ALA A 20 13.68 9.21 -12.23
C ALA A 20 14.84 8.35 -12.78
N TYR A 21 15.36 7.41 -11.97
CA TYR A 21 16.36 6.45 -12.41
C TYR A 21 15.87 5.63 -13.62
N HIS A 22 14.64 5.09 -13.55
CA HIS A 22 14.10 4.27 -14.63
C HIS A 22 13.74 5.07 -15.88
N LEU A 23 13.24 6.30 -15.75
CA LEU A 23 13.04 7.22 -16.88
C LEU A 23 14.36 7.49 -17.61
N ALA A 24 15.41 7.84 -16.86
CA ALA A 24 16.73 8.11 -17.43
C ALA A 24 17.38 6.86 -18.05
N LYS A 25 17.25 5.70 -17.40
CA LYS A 25 17.72 4.41 -17.90
C LYS A 25 17.04 4.04 -19.24
N ASN A 26 15.77 4.41 -19.40
CA ASN A 26 14.99 4.21 -20.62
C ASN A 26 15.10 5.40 -21.62
N GLY A 27 16.15 6.22 -21.50
CA GLY A 27 16.50 7.23 -22.50
C GLY A 27 15.87 8.62 -22.30
N ARG A 28 15.01 8.81 -21.30
CA ARG A 28 14.42 10.13 -20.97
C ARG A 28 15.36 10.91 -20.05
N LYS A 29 16.15 11.80 -20.65
CA LYS A 29 17.20 12.54 -19.94
C LYS A 29 16.77 13.91 -19.42
N ASP A 30 15.71 14.50 -19.96
CA ASP A 30 15.23 15.81 -19.52
C ASP A 30 14.28 15.69 -18.32
N VAL A 31 14.83 15.19 -17.22
CA VAL A 31 14.11 14.88 -15.98
C VAL A 31 14.71 15.69 -14.84
N VAL A 32 13.85 16.29 -14.03
CA VAL A 32 14.22 17.05 -12.83
C VAL A 32 13.53 16.46 -11.60
N ILE A 33 14.28 16.21 -10.52
CA ILE A 33 13.73 15.97 -9.18
C ILE A 33 13.72 17.29 -8.39
N LEU A 34 12.57 17.63 -7.83
CA LEU A 34 12.40 18.72 -6.86
C LEU A 34 12.14 18.15 -5.47
N GLU A 35 13.03 18.43 -4.52
CA GLU A 35 12.93 18.01 -3.12
C GLU A 35 12.92 19.22 -2.20
N LYS A 36 11.91 19.31 -1.32
CA LYS A 36 11.72 20.46 -0.43
C LYS A 36 12.80 20.57 0.64
N GLY A 37 13.41 19.46 1.06
CA GLY A 37 14.51 19.39 2.02
C GLY A 37 15.70 18.66 1.40
N GLU A 38 16.23 17.67 2.11
CA GLU A 38 17.28 16.79 1.58
C GLU A 38 16.69 15.51 0.98
N ILE A 39 17.47 14.80 0.16
CA ILE A 39 17.10 13.46 -0.32
C ILE A 39 16.83 12.56 0.88
N ALA A 40 15.78 11.73 0.77
CA ALA A 40 15.29 10.86 1.83
C ALA A 40 14.72 11.57 3.09
N SER A 41 14.58 12.90 3.13
CA SER A 41 14.12 13.66 4.31
C SER A 41 12.66 13.44 4.73
N GLY A 42 11.89 12.64 4.00
CA GLY A 42 10.54 12.23 4.38
C GLY A 42 10.51 10.97 5.26
N GLU A 43 9.55 10.10 4.97
CA GLU A 43 9.42 8.79 5.61
C GLU A 43 10.61 7.86 5.30
N SER A 44 11.21 8.00 4.11
CA SER A 44 12.30 7.15 3.62
C SER A 44 13.44 6.94 4.61
N SER A 45 13.94 7.99 5.27
CA SER A 45 15.05 7.87 6.23
C SER A 45 14.70 7.20 7.56
N HIS A 46 13.43 6.89 7.80
CA HIS A 46 12.94 6.34 9.08
C HIS A 46 12.39 4.93 8.96
N ALA A 47 12.38 4.35 7.75
CA ALA A 47 11.94 2.97 7.57
C ALA A 47 12.86 1.98 8.32
N ALA A 48 12.33 0.82 8.70
CA ALA A 48 13.11 -0.20 9.40
C ALA A 48 14.01 -1.05 8.48
N GLY A 49 13.93 -0.91 7.14
CA GLY A 49 14.86 -1.58 6.22
C GLY A 49 14.56 -3.03 5.85
N LEU A 50 13.56 -3.70 6.44
CA LEU A 50 13.21 -5.08 6.06
C LEU A 50 12.51 -5.12 4.70
N VAL A 51 12.94 -6.05 3.84
CA VAL A 51 12.34 -6.27 2.53
C VAL A 51 12.00 -7.74 2.32
N THR A 52 10.80 -7.99 1.81
CA THR A 52 10.37 -9.31 1.40
C THR A 52 9.76 -9.30 0.01
N GLN A 53 10.10 -10.31 -0.78
CA GLN A 53 9.49 -10.55 -2.08
C GLN A 53 8.03 -10.96 -1.93
N PHE A 54 7.68 -11.66 -0.86
CA PHE A 54 6.37 -12.26 -0.68
C PHE A 54 5.23 -11.23 -0.61
N ALA A 55 4.25 -11.38 -1.50
CA ALA A 55 3.03 -10.59 -1.50
C ALA A 55 1.85 -11.42 -2.03
N THR A 56 0.65 -11.08 -1.57
CA THR A 56 -0.59 -11.78 -1.95
C THR A 56 -1.13 -11.36 -3.31
N SER A 57 -0.78 -10.15 -3.77
CA SER A 57 -1.12 -9.64 -5.11
C SER A 57 -0.03 -9.95 -6.12
N GLN A 58 -0.44 -10.39 -7.31
CA GLN A 58 0.45 -10.67 -8.44
C GLN A 58 1.31 -9.47 -8.81
N ALA A 59 0.70 -8.28 -8.90
CA ALA A 59 1.41 -7.08 -9.28
C ALA A 59 2.46 -6.69 -8.23
N MET A 60 2.10 -6.77 -6.95
CA MET A 60 3.01 -6.45 -5.85
C MET A 60 4.16 -7.44 -5.75
N LEU A 61 3.89 -8.73 -5.92
CA LEU A 61 4.93 -9.77 -5.90
C LEU A 61 5.97 -9.51 -6.99
N ARG A 62 5.53 -9.21 -8.22
CA ARG A 62 6.44 -8.85 -9.32
C ARG A 62 7.24 -7.59 -9.04
N PHE A 63 6.61 -6.56 -8.45
CA PHE A 63 7.35 -5.35 -8.07
C PHE A 63 8.44 -5.65 -7.05
N ARG A 64 8.18 -6.54 -6.09
CA ARG A 64 9.15 -6.87 -5.06
C ARG A 64 10.27 -7.77 -5.54
N MET A 65 9.97 -8.78 -6.34
CA MET A 65 10.99 -9.60 -7.00
C MET A 65 11.94 -8.73 -7.82
N TYR A 66 11.40 -7.78 -8.60
CA TYR A 66 12.23 -6.84 -9.36
C TYR A 66 13.05 -5.92 -8.45
N SER A 67 12.44 -5.33 -7.41
CA SER A 67 13.13 -4.39 -6.53
C SER A 67 14.28 -5.07 -5.78
N VAL A 68 14.06 -6.28 -5.26
CA VAL A 68 15.09 -7.06 -4.58
C VAL A 68 16.23 -7.40 -5.54
N GLN A 69 15.93 -7.85 -6.75
CA GLN A 69 16.97 -8.12 -7.75
C GLN A 69 17.77 -6.86 -8.10
N LEU A 70 17.07 -5.73 -8.33
CA LEU A 70 17.71 -4.44 -8.60
C LEU A 70 18.66 -4.03 -7.47
N TYR A 71 18.24 -4.13 -6.21
CA TYR A 71 19.08 -3.75 -5.08
C TYR A 71 20.30 -4.68 -4.93
N LYS A 72 20.15 -5.98 -5.18
CA LYS A 72 21.28 -6.93 -5.21
C LYS A 72 22.30 -6.57 -6.29
N ASP A 73 21.82 -6.33 -7.51
CA ASP A 73 22.68 -5.99 -8.66
C ASP A 73 23.45 -4.68 -8.43
N LEU A 74 22.89 -3.77 -7.65
CA LEU A 74 23.50 -2.48 -7.29
C LEU A 74 24.36 -2.54 -6.00
N GLY A 75 24.46 -3.70 -5.33
CA GLY A 75 25.20 -3.83 -4.07
C GLY A 75 24.57 -3.06 -2.90
N LEU A 76 23.24 -2.93 -2.91
CA LEU A 76 22.44 -2.15 -1.95
C LEU A 76 21.54 -3.05 -1.06
N PHE A 77 21.81 -4.35 -1.00
CA PHE A 77 20.94 -5.32 -0.35
C PHE A 77 21.71 -6.42 0.36
N ASP A 78 21.41 -6.63 1.64
CA ASP A 78 21.93 -7.73 2.42
C ASP A 78 20.96 -8.92 2.34
N THR A 79 21.37 -9.96 1.60
CA THR A 79 20.55 -11.16 1.39
C THR A 79 20.70 -12.11 2.58
N VAL A 80 19.99 -11.81 3.66
CA VAL A 80 20.00 -12.61 4.90
C VAL A 80 18.82 -13.60 4.98
N GLY A 81 17.90 -13.54 4.02
CA GLY A 81 16.65 -14.29 4.03
C GLY A 81 15.59 -13.67 4.93
N SER A 82 14.37 -14.21 4.85
CA SER A 82 13.32 -13.88 5.82
C SER A 82 12.47 -15.08 6.20
N LEU A 83 12.17 -15.17 7.49
CA LEU A 83 11.28 -16.15 8.09
C LEU A 83 9.97 -15.45 8.45
N ARG A 84 8.84 -15.94 7.95
CA ARG A 84 7.52 -15.50 8.39
C ARG A 84 6.84 -16.69 9.06
N VAL A 85 6.55 -16.58 10.35
CA VAL A 85 5.98 -17.67 11.18
C VAL A 85 4.48 -17.52 11.36
N ALA A 86 3.80 -18.65 11.50
CA ALA A 86 2.39 -18.73 11.86
C ALA A 86 2.27 -19.09 13.34
N SER A 87 1.61 -18.23 14.11
CA SER A 87 1.32 -18.45 15.53
C SER A 87 -0.12 -18.93 15.79
N SER A 88 -0.87 -19.19 14.72
CA SER A 88 -2.19 -19.81 14.75
C SER A 88 -2.37 -20.78 13.58
N LYS A 89 -3.34 -21.70 13.69
CA LYS A 89 -3.70 -22.60 12.59
C LYS A 89 -4.29 -21.83 11.42
N GLU A 90 -5.06 -20.79 11.72
CA GLU A 90 -5.69 -19.90 10.74
C GLU A 90 -4.64 -19.14 9.92
N GLN A 91 -3.56 -18.70 10.55
CA GLN A 91 -2.46 -18.03 9.88
C GLN A 91 -1.63 -19.01 9.04
N LEU A 92 -1.43 -20.25 9.50
CA LEU A 92 -0.78 -21.29 8.70
C LEU A 92 -1.59 -21.59 7.41
N LEU A 93 -2.91 -21.72 7.52
CA LEU A 93 -3.80 -21.91 6.37
C LEU A 93 -3.75 -20.72 5.40
N GLU A 94 -3.64 -19.49 5.90
CA GLU A 94 -3.43 -18.31 5.05
C GLU A 94 -2.10 -18.41 4.29
N MET A 95 -1.02 -18.79 4.98
CA MET A 95 0.30 -18.95 4.37
C MET A 95 0.31 -20.03 3.29
N GLU A 96 -0.28 -21.20 3.53
CA GLU A 96 -0.40 -22.28 2.54
C GLU A 96 -1.10 -21.80 1.26
N ARG A 97 -2.20 -21.05 1.41
CA ARG A 97 -2.94 -20.45 0.29
C ARG A 97 -2.09 -19.42 -0.46
N SER A 98 -1.31 -18.62 0.27
CA SER A 98 -0.47 -17.58 -0.31
C SER A 98 0.78 -18.14 -0.99
N VAL A 99 1.39 -19.20 -0.46
CA VAL A 99 2.50 -19.95 -1.08
C VAL A 99 2.05 -20.58 -2.39
N SER A 100 0.87 -21.20 -2.44
CA SER A 100 0.32 -21.75 -3.68
C SER A 100 0.25 -20.70 -4.79
N ARG A 101 -0.21 -19.48 -4.47
CA ARG A 101 -0.23 -18.35 -5.44
C ARG A 101 1.17 -17.86 -5.80
N ALA A 102 2.06 -17.74 -4.81
CA ALA A 102 3.41 -17.22 -5.01
C ALA A 102 4.26 -18.15 -5.91
N LYS A 103 4.16 -19.47 -5.72
CA LYS A 103 4.77 -20.47 -6.59
C LYS A 103 4.30 -20.37 -8.05
N ALA A 104 2.99 -20.18 -8.25
CA ALA A 104 2.43 -19.99 -9.60
C ALA A 104 2.97 -18.73 -10.30
N LEU A 105 3.55 -17.81 -9.54
CA LEU A 105 4.17 -16.57 -10.02
C LEU A 105 5.71 -16.62 -10.05
N GLY A 106 6.31 -17.78 -9.76
CA GLY A 106 7.74 -18.02 -9.85
C GLY A 106 8.55 -17.62 -8.61
N LEU A 107 7.90 -17.38 -7.47
CA LEU A 107 8.62 -17.21 -6.20
C LEU A 107 8.92 -18.59 -5.59
N ASP A 108 10.21 -18.87 -5.39
CA ASP A 108 10.66 -20.05 -4.65
C ASP A 108 10.35 -19.88 -3.17
N CYS A 109 9.28 -20.55 -2.73
CA CYS A 109 8.82 -20.51 -1.35
C CYS A 109 8.07 -21.79 -1.01
N GLU A 110 8.34 -22.32 0.18
CA GLU A 110 7.70 -23.51 0.72
C GLU A 110 7.16 -23.22 2.11
N VAL A 111 6.09 -23.92 2.47
CA VAL A 111 5.65 -23.96 3.86
C VAL A 111 6.58 -24.91 4.61
N ILE A 112 7.10 -24.45 5.74
CA ILE A 112 8.03 -25.18 6.58
C ILE A 112 7.41 -25.48 7.94
N SER A 113 7.81 -26.60 8.52
CA SER A 113 7.41 -27.05 9.86
C SER A 113 7.94 -26.12 10.97
N PRO A 114 7.39 -26.21 12.20
CA PRO A 114 7.96 -25.57 13.37
C PRO A 114 9.44 -25.93 13.58
N GLU A 115 9.80 -27.21 13.41
CA GLU A 115 11.17 -27.70 13.57
C GLU A 115 12.11 -27.08 12.55
N GLU A 116 11.69 -26.97 11.29
CA GLU A 116 12.46 -26.29 10.24
C GLU A 116 12.57 -24.78 10.48
N SER A 117 11.52 -24.13 10.98
CA SER A 117 11.56 -22.71 11.34
C SER A 117 12.65 -22.43 12.38
N LYS A 118 12.78 -23.32 13.39
CA LYS A 118 13.84 -23.21 14.41
C LYS A 118 15.24 -23.53 13.88
N LYS A 119 15.40 -24.21 12.74
CA LYS A 119 16.72 -24.36 12.11
C LYS A 119 17.25 -23.03 11.57
N TYR A 120 16.36 -22.16 11.08
CA TYR A 120 16.72 -20.85 10.54
C TYR A 120 16.91 -19.79 11.62
N MET A 121 16.12 -19.87 12.70
CA MET A 121 16.25 -18.94 13.82
C MET A 121 16.03 -19.70 15.14
N PRO A 122 17.07 -20.34 15.70
CA PRO A 122 16.98 -21.15 16.92
C PRO A 122 16.46 -20.40 18.15
N GLN A 123 16.58 -19.07 18.14
CA GLN A 123 16.17 -18.17 19.20
C GLN A 123 14.64 -18.11 19.40
N ILE A 124 13.84 -18.45 18.37
CA ILE A 124 12.38 -18.38 18.47
C ILE A 124 11.83 -19.47 19.41
N SER A 125 10.83 -19.10 20.19
CA SER A 125 10.02 -20.05 20.95
C SER A 125 9.26 -21.00 20.02
N ASP A 126 9.09 -22.25 20.43
CA ASP A 126 8.17 -23.23 19.83
C ASP A 126 6.74 -23.11 20.35
N LYS A 127 6.52 -22.34 21.42
CA LYS A 127 5.18 -22.08 21.94
C LYS A 127 4.35 -21.41 20.86
N ASP A 128 3.16 -21.98 20.62
CA ASP A 128 2.22 -21.53 19.60
C ASP A 128 2.93 -21.30 18.25
N LEU A 129 3.85 -22.18 17.85
CA LEU A 129 4.46 -22.18 16.52
C LEU A 129 3.85 -23.30 15.68
N TYR A 130 3.07 -22.94 14.67
CA TYR A 130 2.40 -23.92 13.80
C TYR A 130 3.15 -24.21 12.51
N GLY A 131 4.07 -23.33 12.12
CA GLY A 131 4.90 -23.45 10.92
C GLY A 131 5.32 -22.06 10.42
N GLY A 132 5.77 -21.99 9.18
CA GLY A 132 6.11 -20.72 8.57
C GLY A 132 6.45 -20.83 7.09
N ILE A 133 7.03 -19.76 6.55
CA ILE A 133 7.67 -19.72 5.24
C ILE A 133 9.06 -19.13 5.39
N TYR A 134 10.04 -19.75 4.73
CA TYR A 134 11.38 -19.20 4.62
C TYR A 134 11.65 -18.75 3.19
N LEU A 135 12.20 -17.55 3.06
CA LEU A 135 12.43 -16.88 1.79
C LEU A 135 13.92 -16.51 1.71
N PRO A 136 14.77 -17.36 1.10
CA PRO A 136 16.22 -17.14 1.09
C PRO A 136 16.64 -15.89 0.32
N GLY A 137 15.83 -15.48 -0.67
CA GLY A 137 16.12 -14.30 -1.48
C GLY A 137 15.82 -12.96 -0.80
N ASP A 138 15.16 -12.96 0.35
CA ASP A 138 14.79 -11.76 1.10
C ASP A 138 15.93 -11.23 1.98
N GLY A 139 15.67 -10.18 2.74
CA GLY A 139 16.64 -9.62 3.66
C GLY A 139 16.36 -8.18 4.04
N GLN A 140 17.43 -7.39 4.11
CA GLN A 140 17.40 -6.04 4.65
C GLN A 140 18.26 -5.07 3.82
N LEU A 141 18.02 -3.79 4.01
CA LEU A 141 18.80 -2.70 3.44
C LEU A 141 18.79 -1.49 4.37
N ASP A 142 19.75 -0.59 4.21
CA ASP A 142 19.72 0.73 4.86
C ASP A 142 18.89 1.72 4.01
N PRO A 143 17.71 2.18 4.48
CA PRO A 143 16.81 3.01 3.69
C PRO A 143 17.42 4.32 3.18
N TYR A 144 18.25 4.96 4.00
CA TYR A 144 18.91 6.21 3.64
C TYR A 144 19.93 5.99 2.51
N THR A 145 20.81 4.99 2.66
CA THR A 145 21.82 4.61 1.67
C THR A 145 21.20 4.22 0.34
N VAL A 146 20.15 3.41 0.36
CA VAL A 146 19.47 3.01 -0.88
C VAL A 146 18.84 4.22 -1.57
N THR A 147 18.14 5.08 -0.83
CA THR A 147 17.47 6.25 -1.43
C THR A 147 18.47 7.23 -2.03
N THR A 148 19.52 7.57 -1.28
CA THR A 148 20.57 8.50 -1.73
C THR A 148 21.39 7.91 -2.89
N SER A 149 21.68 6.61 -2.87
CA SER A 149 22.36 5.93 -3.98
C SER A 149 21.51 5.88 -5.24
N MET A 150 20.21 5.60 -5.14
CA MET A 150 19.31 5.64 -6.31
C MET A 150 19.22 7.04 -6.91
N ALA A 151 19.14 8.09 -6.07
CA ALA A 151 19.17 9.47 -6.53
C ALA A 151 20.51 9.81 -7.22
N ARG A 152 21.64 9.33 -6.67
CA ARG A 152 22.97 9.47 -7.31
C ARG A 152 23.00 8.76 -8.67
N PHE A 153 22.53 7.52 -8.78
CA PHE A 153 22.50 6.79 -10.03
C PHE A 153 21.60 7.46 -11.07
N ALA A 154 20.45 8.02 -10.67
CA ALA A 154 19.63 8.84 -11.55
C ALA A 154 20.41 10.07 -12.07
N LYS A 155 21.14 10.75 -11.18
CA LYS A 155 21.98 11.90 -11.54
C LYS A 155 23.12 11.54 -12.51
N GLU A 156 23.77 10.40 -12.31
CA GLU A 156 24.80 9.87 -13.22
C GLU A 156 24.24 9.58 -14.62
N LEU A 157 22.95 9.26 -14.73
CA LEU A 157 22.25 9.08 -16.00
C LEU A 157 21.74 10.40 -16.63
N GLY A 158 21.98 11.54 -15.98
CA GLY A 158 21.66 12.87 -16.49
C GLY A 158 20.47 13.57 -15.84
N VAL A 159 19.84 12.97 -14.82
CA VAL A 159 18.76 13.63 -14.06
C VAL A 159 19.31 14.79 -13.25
N GLU A 160 18.64 15.94 -13.28
CA GLU A 160 18.96 17.05 -12.40
C GLU A 160 18.18 16.98 -11.10
N ILE A 161 18.83 17.28 -9.98
CA ILE A 161 18.23 17.17 -8.65
C ILE A 161 18.41 18.49 -7.93
N TYR A 162 17.30 19.10 -7.52
CA TYR A 162 17.27 20.33 -6.74
C TYR A 162 16.70 20.06 -5.34
N THR A 163 17.58 19.94 -4.35
CA THR A 163 17.21 19.89 -2.93
C THR A 163 16.91 21.29 -2.40
N ASN A 164 16.31 21.36 -1.22
CA ASN A 164 15.88 22.60 -0.57
C ASN A 164 15.04 23.50 -1.49
N THR A 165 14.25 22.89 -2.40
CA THR A 165 13.51 23.57 -3.46
C THR A 165 12.06 23.12 -3.39
N ARG A 166 11.26 23.90 -2.67
CA ARG A 166 9.87 23.52 -2.37
C ARG A 166 8.97 23.92 -3.53
N VAL A 167 8.19 22.96 -4.02
CA VAL A 167 7.06 23.25 -4.92
C VAL A 167 5.98 24.01 -4.15
N THR A 168 5.55 25.14 -4.70
CA THR A 168 4.57 26.06 -4.12
C THR A 168 3.31 26.20 -4.97
N GLY A 169 3.33 25.73 -6.21
CA GLY A 169 2.16 25.73 -7.09
C GLY A 169 2.37 24.94 -8.37
N ILE A 170 1.27 24.63 -9.07
CA ILE A 170 1.26 23.97 -10.37
C ILE A 170 0.39 24.80 -11.31
N LYS A 171 0.93 25.14 -12.47
CA LYS A 171 0.18 25.83 -13.53
C LYS A 171 -0.43 24.80 -14.46
N VAL A 172 -1.74 24.91 -14.65
CA VAL A 172 -2.54 24.09 -15.55
C VAL A 172 -3.14 25.01 -16.62
N SER A 173 -3.00 24.61 -17.89
CA SER A 173 -3.52 25.38 -19.02
C SER A 173 -5.04 25.39 -19.06
N ALA A 174 -5.63 26.28 -19.86
CA ALA A 174 -7.08 26.31 -20.08
C ALA A 174 -7.64 25.00 -20.70
N LYS A 175 -6.78 24.15 -21.28
CA LYS A 175 -7.15 22.83 -21.82
C LYS A 175 -7.05 21.71 -20.78
N GLY A 176 -6.67 22.02 -19.53
CA GLY A 176 -6.47 21.02 -18.49
C GLY A 176 -5.17 20.23 -18.64
N GLU A 177 -4.10 20.86 -19.14
CA GLU A 177 -2.78 20.24 -19.32
C GLU A 177 -1.76 20.88 -18.38
N VAL A 178 -0.82 20.10 -17.84
CA VAL A 178 0.32 20.64 -17.08
C VAL A 178 1.11 21.63 -17.95
N GLU A 179 1.48 22.76 -17.38
CA GLU A 179 2.29 23.79 -18.05
C GLU A 179 3.61 24.10 -17.31
N ALA A 180 3.56 24.17 -15.98
CA ALA A 180 4.75 24.45 -15.17
C ALA A 180 4.59 24.04 -13.70
N VAL A 181 5.72 23.76 -13.06
CA VAL A 181 5.83 23.67 -11.60
C VAL A 181 6.45 24.97 -11.07
N VAL A 182 5.79 25.60 -10.11
CA VAL A 182 6.27 26.81 -9.43
C VAL A 182 6.96 26.40 -8.13
N THR A 183 8.16 26.90 -7.90
CA THR A 183 8.93 26.68 -6.67
C THR A 183 9.26 27.99 -5.98
N ASP A 184 9.76 27.91 -4.75
CA ASP A 184 10.34 29.05 -4.02
C ASP A 184 11.63 29.62 -4.65
N LYS A 185 12.21 28.94 -5.65
CA LYS A 185 13.41 29.37 -6.38
C LYS A 185 13.16 29.71 -7.86
N GLY A 186 11.91 29.73 -8.29
CA GLY A 186 11.52 29.99 -9.68
C GLY A 186 10.66 28.87 -10.28
N ALA A 187 10.12 29.11 -11.47
CA ALA A 187 9.26 28.15 -12.17
C ALA A 187 10.04 27.33 -13.20
N ILE A 188 9.62 26.07 -13.38
CA ILE A 188 10.10 25.16 -14.41
C ILE A 188 8.90 24.82 -15.30
N ARG A 189 8.94 25.19 -16.59
CA ARG A 189 7.94 24.71 -17.56
C ARG A 189 8.13 23.21 -17.80
N CYS A 190 7.04 22.47 -17.89
CA CYS A 190 7.09 21.02 -18.09
C CYS A 190 5.78 20.47 -18.66
N GLU A 191 5.87 19.31 -19.29
CA GLU A 191 4.75 18.60 -19.91
C GLU A 191 4.21 17.51 -18.98
N ILE A 192 5.07 16.97 -18.10
CA ILE A 192 4.73 15.87 -17.19
C ILE A 192 5.18 16.17 -15.76
N ILE A 193 4.30 15.89 -14.80
CA ILE A 193 4.60 15.86 -13.37
C ILE A 193 4.41 14.44 -12.86
N VAL A 194 5.37 13.94 -12.09
CA VAL A 194 5.21 12.74 -11.27
C VAL A 194 5.17 13.15 -9.80
N ASN A 195 4.00 13.10 -9.18
CA ASN A 195 3.82 13.38 -7.77
C ASN A 195 4.24 12.16 -6.94
N ALA A 196 5.46 12.24 -6.40
CA ALA A 196 6.08 11.25 -5.51
C ALA A 196 6.37 11.84 -4.12
N ALA A 197 5.58 12.84 -3.70
CA ALA A 197 5.85 13.67 -2.53
C ALA A 197 5.44 13.02 -1.19
N GLY A 198 5.34 11.69 -1.11
CA GLY A 198 4.99 10.94 0.09
C GLY A 198 3.74 11.49 0.78
N MET A 199 3.84 11.80 2.07
CA MET A 199 2.76 12.39 2.89
C MET A 199 2.32 13.80 2.47
N TRP A 200 3.08 14.49 1.62
CA TRP A 200 2.69 15.78 1.03
C TRP A 200 1.98 15.63 -0.32
N ALA A 201 1.87 14.42 -0.86
CA ALA A 201 1.25 14.18 -2.15
C ALA A 201 -0.17 14.76 -2.28
N PRO A 202 -1.06 14.72 -1.26
CA PRO A 202 -2.36 15.38 -1.33
C PRO A 202 -2.26 16.89 -1.51
N ARG A 203 -1.32 17.55 -0.83
CA ARG A 203 -1.12 19.00 -0.94
C ARG A 203 -0.58 19.39 -2.30
N ILE A 204 0.30 18.57 -2.88
CA ILE A 204 0.79 18.75 -4.26
C ILE A 204 -0.33 18.54 -5.28
N ALA A 205 -1.16 17.50 -5.12
CA ALA A 205 -2.31 17.26 -6.00
C ALA A 205 -3.31 18.44 -5.94
N ALA A 206 -3.57 18.96 -4.74
CA ALA A 206 -4.48 20.09 -4.55
C ALA A 206 -4.02 21.37 -5.28
N MET A 207 -2.70 21.58 -5.47
CA MET A 207 -2.18 22.70 -6.28
C MET A 207 -2.63 22.66 -7.75
N ALA A 208 -3.02 21.48 -8.25
CA ALA A 208 -3.56 21.29 -9.60
C ALA A 208 -5.09 21.08 -9.60
N GLY A 209 -5.77 21.31 -8.47
CA GLY A 209 -7.22 21.08 -8.34
C GLY A 209 -7.62 19.59 -8.25
N LEU A 210 -6.65 18.69 -7.99
CA LEU A 210 -6.88 17.26 -7.85
C LEU A 210 -7.00 16.87 -6.36
N HIS A 211 -7.73 15.80 -6.09
CA HIS A 211 -7.84 15.21 -4.76
C HIS A 211 -7.36 13.76 -4.76
N ILE A 212 -6.58 13.37 -3.75
CA ILE A 212 -6.18 11.99 -3.49
C ILE A 212 -6.33 11.64 -2.00
N PRO A 213 -6.80 10.44 -1.63
CA PRO A 213 -6.96 10.08 -0.23
C PRO A 213 -5.71 9.41 0.30
N THR A 214 -4.82 10.18 0.90
CA THR A 214 -3.74 9.61 1.71
C THR A 214 -3.75 10.26 3.07
N THR A 215 -3.69 9.45 4.12
CA THR A 215 -3.67 9.88 5.51
C THR A 215 -2.33 9.48 6.12
N PRO A 216 -1.57 10.43 6.70
CA PRO A 216 -0.43 10.10 7.52
C PRO A 216 -0.86 9.29 8.75
N VAL A 217 -0.20 8.17 9.05
CA VAL A 217 -0.45 7.34 10.23
C VAL A 217 0.87 7.07 10.93
N ASP A 218 0.90 7.20 12.24
CA ASP A 218 2.09 6.89 13.02
C ASP A 218 2.48 5.42 12.91
N HIS A 219 3.78 5.21 12.78
CA HIS A 219 4.44 3.92 12.79
C HIS A 219 5.64 3.98 13.73
N GLN A 220 5.90 2.87 14.43
CA GLN A 220 6.95 2.80 15.44
C GLN A 220 7.86 1.59 15.26
N HIS A 221 9.14 1.77 15.59
CA HIS A 221 10.08 0.69 15.76
C HIS A 221 11.06 0.99 16.91
N ILE A 222 11.40 -0.05 17.65
CA ILE A 222 12.31 -0.02 18.79
C ILE A 222 13.63 -0.70 18.41
N ALA A 223 14.75 -0.11 18.80
CA ALA A 223 16.05 -0.73 18.73
C ALA A 223 16.44 -1.23 20.13
N LEU A 224 16.82 -2.50 20.22
CA LEU A 224 17.20 -3.18 21.45
C LEU A 224 18.68 -3.58 21.41
N ARG A 225 19.34 -3.49 22.56
CA ARG A 225 20.69 -4.02 22.75
C ARG A 225 20.67 -5.54 22.65
N ALA A 226 21.82 -6.09 22.26
CA ALA A 226 22.05 -7.52 22.36
C ALA A 226 21.93 -7.97 23.83
N VAL A 227 21.27 -9.11 24.05
CA VAL A 227 21.20 -9.77 25.35
C VAL A 227 22.37 -10.76 25.45
N PRO A 228 23.21 -10.70 26.50
CA PRO A 228 24.36 -11.59 26.61
C PRO A 228 23.99 -13.07 26.50
N GLY A 229 24.64 -13.80 25.59
CA GLY A 229 24.37 -15.21 25.31
C GLY A 229 23.20 -15.47 24.35
N HIS A 230 22.56 -14.41 23.84
CA HIS A 230 21.47 -14.44 22.87
C HIS A 230 21.71 -13.47 21.71
N GLU A 231 22.98 -13.17 21.40
CA GLU A 231 23.36 -12.32 20.30
C GLU A 231 22.94 -12.92 18.94
N PHE A 232 22.49 -12.05 18.03
CA PHE A 232 22.15 -12.45 16.67
C PHE A 232 23.34 -12.31 15.71
N ASP A 233 23.58 -13.34 14.90
CA ASP A 233 24.57 -13.28 13.84
C ASP A 233 24.15 -12.31 12.74
N ALA A 234 25.14 -11.72 12.04
CA ALA A 234 24.88 -10.76 10.97
C ALA A 234 23.99 -11.31 9.84
N ASN A 235 24.05 -12.63 9.62
CA ASN A 235 23.31 -13.36 8.60
C ASN A 235 21.98 -13.94 9.12
N THR A 236 21.56 -13.59 10.34
CA THR A 236 20.27 -14.03 10.86
C THR A 236 19.15 -13.51 9.94
N PRO A 237 18.22 -14.38 9.50
CA PRO A 237 17.08 -13.95 8.69
C PRO A 237 16.22 -12.89 9.39
N CYS A 238 15.60 -12.02 8.60
CA CYS A 238 14.53 -11.17 9.11
C CYS A 238 13.35 -12.03 9.60
N LEU A 239 12.69 -11.65 10.69
CA LEU A 239 11.52 -12.37 11.22
C LEU A 239 10.24 -11.54 11.07
N ARG A 240 9.13 -12.20 10.72
CA ARG A 240 7.77 -11.65 10.79
C ARG A 240 6.86 -12.64 11.50
N ASP A 241 6.11 -12.15 12.47
CA ASP A 241 5.08 -12.90 13.18
C ASP A 241 3.77 -12.10 13.14
N PRO A 242 2.95 -12.28 12.07
CA PRO A 242 1.73 -11.50 11.89
C PRO A 242 0.71 -11.68 13.02
N ASP A 243 0.61 -12.87 13.60
CA ASP A 243 -0.30 -13.13 14.73
C ASP A 243 0.12 -12.33 15.99
N ASN A 244 1.42 -12.13 16.20
CA ASN A 244 1.96 -11.25 17.24
C ASN A 244 2.13 -9.79 16.79
N LEU A 245 1.68 -9.44 15.58
CA LEU A 245 1.70 -8.10 14.99
C LEU A 245 3.09 -7.48 14.81
N VAL A 246 4.16 -8.27 14.82
CA VAL A 246 5.55 -7.79 14.81
C VAL A 246 6.37 -8.26 13.62
N TYR A 247 7.35 -7.46 13.27
CA TYR A 247 8.47 -7.80 12.42
C TYR A 247 9.77 -7.36 13.07
N MET A 248 10.88 -8.00 12.73
CA MET A 248 12.18 -7.65 13.27
C MET A 248 13.34 -8.11 12.39
N HIS A 249 14.48 -7.45 12.54
CA HIS A 249 15.74 -7.87 11.95
C HIS A 249 16.87 -7.64 12.95
N GLN A 250 17.98 -8.34 12.74
CA GLN A 250 19.16 -8.15 13.58
C GLN A 250 19.84 -6.82 13.26
N GLU A 251 20.31 -6.14 14.31
CA GLU A 251 21.13 -4.95 14.21
C GLU A 251 22.22 -5.03 15.29
N ARG A 252 23.48 -5.22 14.86
CA ARG A 252 24.67 -5.28 15.72
C ARG A 252 24.54 -6.27 16.88
N GLY A 253 23.99 -7.46 16.60
CA GLY A 253 23.76 -8.51 17.60
C GLY A 253 22.50 -8.33 18.44
N GLY A 254 21.87 -7.15 18.40
CA GLY A 254 20.55 -6.88 18.96
C GLY A 254 19.46 -7.00 17.91
N LEU A 255 18.32 -6.33 18.13
CA LEU A 255 17.18 -6.34 17.22
C LEU A 255 16.62 -4.93 17.01
N VAL A 256 16.15 -4.68 15.79
CA VAL A 256 15.14 -3.65 15.53
C VAL A 256 13.81 -4.35 15.36
N ILE A 257 12.80 -3.92 16.13
CA ILE A 257 11.46 -4.52 16.16
C ILE A 257 10.45 -3.42 15.83
N GLY A 258 9.56 -3.68 14.87
CA GLY A 258 8.41 -2.82 14.61
C GLY A 258 7.16 -3.66 14.46
N GLY A 259 6.00 -3.01 14.38
CA GLY A 259 4.73 -3.71 14.26
C GLY A 259 3.60 -2.76 13.93
N TYR A 260 2.38 -3.29 13.88
CA TYR A 260 1.19 -2.51 13.55
C TYR A 260 0.16 -2.66 14.65
N GLU A 261 -0.09 -1.55 15.36
CA GLU A 261 -0.98 -1.55 16.51
C GLU A 261 -2.45 -1.71 16.09
N PRO A 262 -3.28 -2.42 16.87
CA PRO A 262 -4.73 -2.53 16.62
C PRO A 262 -5.47 -1.18 16.61
N LYS A 263 -4.89 -0.18 17.27
CA LYS A 263 -5.37 1.20 17.31
C LYS A 263 -4.28 2.07 16.70
N PRO A 264 -4.22 2.19 15.36
CA PRO A 264 -3.27 3.12 14.74
C PRO A 264 -3.58 4.56 15.18
N LEU A 265 -2.69 5.51 14.90
CA LEU A 265 -2.93 6.93 15.20
C LEU A 265 -2.78 7.76 13.94
N PRO A 266 -3.85 8.37 13.41
CA PRO A 266 -3.75 9.20 12.24
C PRO A 266 -3.13 10.55 12.64
N ARG A 267 -2.36 11.14 11.73
CA ARG A 267 -1.80 12.48 11.85
C ARG A 267 -2.16 13.31 10.65
N TRP A 268 -2.29 14.62 10.87
CA TRP A 268 -2.39 15.61 9.81
C TRP A 268 -3.40 15.24 8.72
N ILE A 269 -4.58 14.78 9.17
CA ILE A 269 -5.62 14.26 8.28
C ILE A 269 -6.04 15.28 7.23
N ASP A 270 -5.94 16.57 7.54
CA ASP A 270 -6.26 17.72 6.70
C ASP A 270 -5.03 18.35 6.00
N GLY A 271 -3.85 17.77 6.17
CA GLY A 271 -2.65 18.15 5.42
C GLY A 271 -1.37 18.20 6.24
N THR A 272 -0.36 17.47 5.77
CA THR A 272 0.99 17.45 6.36
C THR A 272 1.63 18.84 6.38
N PRO A 273 2.15 19.32 7.54
CA PRO A 273 2.90 20.57 7.65
C PRO A 273 4.14 20.60 6.74
N TRP A 274 4.47 21.74 6.14
CA TRP A 274 5.62 21.84 5.23
C TRP A 274 6.97 21.80 5.97
N GLU A 275 6.93 22.21 7.24
CA GLU A 275 8.05 22.34 8.17
C GLU A 275 8.51 20.98 8.71
N HIS A 276 7.68 19.94 8.60
CA HIS A 276 8.07 18.58 8.96
C HIS A 276 9.05 17.99 7.94
N GLY A 277 10.05 17.25 8.40
CA GLY A 277 11.07 16.58 7.57
C GLY A 277 12.34 16.32 8.37
N SER A 278 13.03 15.22 8.08
CA SER A 278 14.27 14.76 8.74
C SER A 278 14.20 14.71 10.27
N ARG A 279 13.01 14.42 10.83
CA ARG A 279 12.78 14.36 12.28
C ARG A 279 11.76 13.29 12.61
N SER A 280 12.06 12.51 13.64
CA SER A 280 11.12 11.61 14.29
C SER A 280 10.37 12.30 15.43
N PHE A 281 9.24 11.72 15.83
CA PHE A 281 8.57 12.06 17.08
C PHE A 281 9.14 11.24 18.23
N PRO A 282 9.00 11.73 19.48
CA PRO A 282 9.20 10.88 20.65
C PRO A 282 8.35 9.62 20.53
N GLY A 283 8.97 8.48 20.86
CA GLY A 283 8.29 7.20 20.93
C GLY A 283 7.17 7.20 21.97
N ASP A 284 6.18 6.34 21.73
CA ASP A 284 5.00 6.14 22.56
C ASP A 284 5.01 4.69 23.09
N MET A 285 5.61 4.50 24.28
CA MET A 285 5.78 3.17 24.87
C MET A 285 4.43 2.54 25.23
N ASP A 286 3.45 3.31 25.68
CA ASP A 286 2.11 2.81 26.03
C ASP A 286 1.42 2.22 24.79
N GLN A 287 1.59 2.87 23.63
CA GLN A 287 1.12 2.33 22.36
C GLN A 287 1.94 1.10 21.92
N PHE A 288 3.25 1.12 22.12
CA PHE A 288 4.17 0.07 21.63
C PHE A 288 4.22 -1.19 22.51
N GLU A 289 3.83 -1.10 23.78
CA GLU A 289 3.94 -2.19 24.78
C GLU A 289 3.33 -3.50 24.29
N MET A 290 2.13 -3.46 23.70
CA MET A 290 1.48 -4.66 23.14
C MET A 290 2.30 -5.36 22.06
N LEU A 291 3.01 -4.59 21.22
CA LEU A 291 3.89 -5.14 20.19
C LEU A 291 5.12 -5.76 20.84
N LEU A 292 5.70 -5.11 21.85
CA LEU A 292 6.84 -5.64 22.59
C LEU A 292 6.47 -6.95 23.34
N GLU A 293 5.30 -7.03 23.95
CA GLU A 293 4.77 -8.28 24.51
C GLU A 293 4.64 -9.39 23.46
N GLY A 294 4.20 -9.05 22.24
CA GLY A 294 4.17 -9.96 21.10
C GLY A 294 5.54 -10.45 20.70
N ALA A 295 6.53 -9.56 20.67
CA ALA A 295 7.92 -9.93 20.43
C ALA A 295 8.48 -10.84 21.53
N ILE A 296 8.21 -10.54 22.81
CA ILE A 296 8.64 -11.37 23.96
C ILE A 296 8.00 -12.76 23.90
N ARG A 297 6.73 -12.89 23.49
CA ARG A 297 6.11 -14.22 23.28
C ARG A 297 6.90 -15.07 22.28
N ARG A 298 7.38 -14.47 21.19
CA ARG A 298 8.16 -15.17 20.16
C ARG A 298 9.63 -15.33 20.52
N LEU A 299 10.23 -14.40 21.28
CA LEU A 299 11.61 -14.38 21.72
C LEU A 299 11.68 -14.04 23.23
N PRO A 300 11.51 -15.04 24.12
CA PRO A 300 11.33 -14.79 25.56
C PRO A 300 12.44 -13.99 26.25
N PHE A 301 13.70 -14.15 25.82
CA PHE A 301 14.85 -13.44 26.40
C PHE A 301 14.83 -11.91 26.16
N LEU A 302 13.92 -11.40 25.33
CA LEU A 302 13.77 -9.96 25.12
C LEU A 302 13.24 -9.22 26.36
N ASP A 303 12.72 -9.94 27.36
CA ASP A 303 12.37 -9.38 28.67
C ASP A 303 13.57 -8.73 29.41
N GLN A 304 14.78 -9.13 29.06
CA GLN A 304 16.04 -8.63 29.60
C GLN A 304 16.73 -7.60 28.69
N ALA A 305 16.18 -7.34 27.50
CA ALA A 305 16.84 -6.48 26.52
C ALA A 305 16.78 -5.00 26.92
N GLY A 306 17.94 -4.33 26.87
CA GLY A 306 18.01 -2.89 27.08
C GLY A 306 17.53 -2.11 25.86
N ILE A 307 16.65 -1.13 26.05
CA ILE A 307 16.18 -0.25 24.97
C ILE A 307 17.29 0.75 24.59
N ILE A 308 17.58 0.87 23.30
CA ILE A 308 18.47 1.90 22.74
C ILE A 308 17.65 3.14 22.39
N THR A 309 16.60 2.95 21.59
CA THR A 309 15.71 4.03 21.16
C THR A 309 14.36 3.46 20.73
N LEU A 310 13.30 4.25 20.87
CA LEU A 310 12.01 4.03 20.25
C LEU A 310 11.75 5.19 19.29
N VAL A 311 11.61 4.89 18.02
CA VAL A 311 11.39 5.87 16.96
C VAL A 311 9.94 5.81 16.53
N ARG A 312 9.27 6.97 16.51
CA ARG A 312 7.94 7.15 15.92
C ARG A 312 8.01 8.07 14.71
N HIS A 313 7.49 7.62 13.58
CA HIS A 313 7.42 8.42 12.36
C HIS A 313 6.08 8.18 11.65
N PRO A 314 5.46 9.20 11.05
CA PRO A 314 4.27 9.01 10.25
C PRO A 314 4.65 8.48 8.87
N GLY A 315 3.83 7.56 8.35
CA GLY A 315 3.84 7.14 6.95
C GLY A 315 2.57 7.57 6.22
N ALA A 316 2.62 7.76 4.90
CA ALA A 316 1.45 8.00 4.05
C ALA A 316 0.71 6.71 3.64
N TYR A 317 -0.53 6.56 4.10
CA TYR A 317 -1.38 5.40 3.80
C TYR A 317 -2.64 5.80 3.05
N THR A 318 -2.99 5.04 2.01
CA THR A 318 -4.31 5.14 1.37
C THR A 318 -5.38 4.41 2.18
N PRO A 319 -6.68 4.67 1.93
CA PRO A 319 -7.80 3.98 2.58
C PRO A 319 -7.82 2.45 2.44
N ASP A 320 -7.10 1.91 1.46
CA ASP A 320 -6.96 0.46 1.23
C ASP A 320 -5.53 -0.04 1.40
N CYS A 321 -4.62 0.81 1.90
CA CYS A 321 -3.22 0.47 2.16
C CYS A 321 -2.40 0.07 0.91
N HIS A 322 -2.86 0.43 -0.29
CA HIS A 322 -2.17 0.20 -1.57
C HIS A 322 -1.69 1.49 -2.24
N PRO A 323 -0.65 1.45 -3.09
CA PRO A 323 -0.12 2.64 -3.77
C PRO A 323 -1.13 3.29 -4.71
N LEU A 324 -0.93 4.57 -5.00
CA LEU A 324 -1.59 5.35 -6.05
C LEU A 324 -0.66 5.45 -7.26
N LEU A 325 -0.99 4.74 -8.34
CA LEU A 325 -0.19 4.66 -9.56
C LEU A 325 -0.96 5.19 -10.78
N GLY A 326 -0.25 5.88 -11.67
CA GLY A 326 -0.75 6.22 -13.01
C GLY A 326 -1.25 7.65 -13.18
N PRO A 327 -1.87 7.96 -14.33
CA PRO A 327 -2.26 9.31 -14.71
C PRO A 327 -3.53 9.75 -13.97
N MET A 328 -3.63 11.05 -13.68
CA MET A 328 -4.80 11.65 -13.04
C MET A 328 -5.75 12.26 -14.07
N PRO A 329 -7.04 11.89 -14.05
CA PRO A 329 -8.04 12.51 -14.89
C PRO A 329 -8.25 13.97 -14.47
N GLY A 330 -8.55 14.84 -15.43
CA GLY A 330 -8.76 16.27 -15.21
C GLY A 330 -7.51 17.14 -15.40
N VAL A 331 -6.31 16.57 -15.26
CA VAL A 331 -5.04 17.27 -15.54
C VAL A 331 -4.10 16.38 -16.34
N LYS A 332 -4.11 16.53 -17.65
CA LYS A 332 -3.24 15.78 -18.56
C LYS A 332 -1.77 16.11 -18.26
N GLY A 333 -0.95 15.07 -18.13
CA GLY A 333 0.45 15.19 -17.75
C GLY A 333 0.69 15.07 -16.24
N PHE A 334 -0.34 14.99 -15.40
CA PHE A 334 -0.17 14.77 -13.96
C PHE A 334 -0.26 13.28 -13.61
N TRP A 335 0.79 12.73 -12.99
CA TRP A 335 0.92 11.33 -12.64
C TRP A 335 1.15 11.13 -11.13
N MET A 336 0.67 10.02 -10.61
CA MET A 336 0.82 9.62 -9.21
C MET A 336 1.80 8.45 -9.06
N LEU A 337 2.67 8.58 -8.06
CA LEU A 337 3.46 7.48 -7.48
C LEU A 337 3.61 7.74 -5.97
N ALA A 338 2.55 7.47 -5.20
CA ALA A 338 2.51 7.80 -3.77
C ALA A 338 1.61 6.84 -2.95
N GLY A 339 1.49 7.10 -1.64
CA GLY A 339 0.49 6.47 -0.77
C GLY A 339 0.81 5.04 -0.30
N MET A 340 2.09 4.70 -0.14
CA MET A 340 2.50 3.33 0.20
C MET A 340 3.62 3.25 1.25
N SER A 341 3.24 3.42 2.50
CA SER A 341 4.17 3.24 3.65
C SER A 341 4.44 1.78 4.00
N LEU A 342 3.47 0.89 3.82
CA LEU A 342 3.57 -0.51 4.29
C LEU A 342 4.65 -1.34 3.59
N ASN A 343 4.95 -1.05 2.33
CA ASN A 343 5.98 -1.78 1.58
C ASN A 343 6.77 -0.85 0.67
N GLY A 344 7.13 0.32 1.19
CA GLY A 344 7.90 1.37 0.53
C GLY A 344 9.02 0.83 -0.35
N TYR A 345 10.08 0.35 0.30
CA TYR A 345 11.29 -0.17 -0.35
C TYR A 345 11.06 -1.48 -1.08
N GLY A 346 10.23 -2.36 -0.54
CA GLY A 346 9.97 -3.65 -1.17
C GLY A 346 9.42 -3.51 -2.59
N GLY A 347 8.53 -2.56 -2.86
CA GLY A 347 7.94 -2.38 -4.19
C GLY A 347 8.56 -1.25 -5.02
N ALA A 348 9.46 -0.42 -4.48
CA ALA A 348 9.80 0.86 -5.09
C ALA A 348 10.51 0.75 -6.44
N GLY A 349 11.45 -0.18 -6.62
CA GLY A 349 12.10 -0.40 -7.91
C GLY A 349 11.11 -0.84 -8.98
N GLY A 350 10.24 -1.81 -8.64
CA GLY A 350 9.25 -2.35 -9.56
C GLY A 350 8.21 -1.33 -9.99
N MET A 351 7.72 -0.52 -9.05
CA MET A 351 6.79 0.57 -9.36
C MET A 351 7.46 1.71 -10.11
N GLY A 352 8.71 2.06 -9.78
CA GLY A 352 9.49 3.05 -10.52
C GLY A 352 9.67 2.64 -11.99
N LYS A 353 10.01 1.37 -12.25
CA LYS A 353 10.08 0.80 -13.60
C LYS A 353 8.74 0.85 -14.32
N LEU A 354 7.67 0.36 -13.67
CA LEU A 354 6.32 0.38 -14.23
C LEU A 354 5.90 1.80 -14.63
N MET A 355 6.11 2.79 -13.75
CA MET A 355 5.72 4.17 -14.01
C MET A 355 6.53 4.78 -15.15
N ALA A 356 7.85 4.50 -15.23
CA ALA A 356 8.67 4.98 -16.33
C ALA A 356 8.20 4.40 -17.68
N GLU A 357 7.95 3.09 -17.76
CA GLU A 357 7.43 2.43 -18.96
C GLU A 357 6.04 2.98 -19.34
N TRP A 358 5.13 3.12 -18.37
CA TRP A 358 3.79 3.65 -18.63
C TRP A 358 3.81 5.11 -19.12
N ILE A 359 4.71 5.94 -18.58
CA ILE A 359 4.89 7.33 -19.04
C ILE A 359 5.45 7.40 -20.46
N ILE A 360 6.35 6.48 -20.83
CA ILE A 360 7.00 6.46 -22.15
C ILE A 360 6.08 5.86 -23.22
N ASP A 361 5.49 4.70 -22.94
CA ASP A 361 4.75 3.91 -23.92
C ASP A 361 3.27 4.29 -24.00
N GLY A 362 2.75 5.00 -22.99
CA GLY A 362 1.35 5.43 -22.92
C GLY A 362 0.37 4.39 -22.38
N GLU A 363 0.82 3.14 -22.17
CA GLU A 363 0.05 2.07 -21.53
C GLU A 363 0.84 1.34 -20.44
N ALA A 364 0.15 0.81 -19.43
CA ALA A 364 0.80 0.09 -18.35
C ALA A 364 1.24 -1.29 -18.86
N PRO A 365 2.49 -1.73 -18.63
CA PRO A 365 3.01 -3.00 -19.16
C PRO A 365 2.43 -4.24 -18.46
N MET A 366 1.63 -4.04 -17.41
CA MET A 366 0.91 -5.09 -16.69
C MET A 366 -0.33 -4.53 -16.00
N ASP A 367 -1.25 -5.42 -15.61
CA ASP A 367 -2.44 -5.01 -14.87
C ASP A 367 -2.09 -4.50 -13.46
N VAL A 368 -2.53 -3.27 -13.21
CA VAL A 368 -2.39 -2.57 -11.94
C VAL A 368 -3.72 -1.95 -11.52
N TYR A 369 -4.86 -2.51 -11.96
CA TYR A 369 -6.19 -1.98 -11.67
C TYR A 369 -6.41 -1.65 -10.18
N GLY A 370 -6.03 -2.58 -9.29
CA GLY A 370 -6.10 -2.39 -7.84
C GLY A 370 -5.19 -1.31 -7.27
N TYR A 371 -4.26 -0.77 -8.06
CA TYR A 371 -3.30 0.27 -7.66
C TYR A 371 -3.47 1.58 -8.43
N ARG A 372 -4.42 1.64 -9.37
CA ARG A 372 -4.70 2.88 -10.11
C ARG A 372 -5.06 3.99 -9.13
N ALA A 373 -4.49 5.18 -9.35
CA ALA A 373 -4.77 6.35 -8.53
C ALA A 373 -6.26 6.78 -8.61
N THR A 374 -6.97 6.34 -9.66
CA THR A 374 -8.38 6.61 -9.93
C THR A 374 -9.36 5.61 -9.31
N ARG A 375 -8.89 4.63 -8.54
CA ARG A 375 -9.76 3.58 -7.97
C ARG A 375 -10.64 4.06 -6.82
N PHE A 376 -10.42 5.26 -6.29
CA PHE A 376 -11.20 5.84 -5.21
C PHE A 376 -12.31 6.75 -5.74
N GLY A 377 -13.48 6.69 -5.11
CA GLY A 377 -14.58 7.61 -5.41
C GLY A 377 -14.32 9.03 -4.91
N ASN A 378 -15.04 10.00 -5.47
CA ASN A 378 -14.93 11.41 -5.10
C ASN A 378 -15.22 11.71 -3.62
N TYR A 379 -16.02 10.89 -2.94
CA TYR A 379 -16.35 11.04 -1.52
C TYR A 379 -15.14 10.87 -0.59
N TYR A 380 -14.06 10.24 -1.08
CA TYR A 380 -12.78 10.23 -0.38
C TYR A 380 -12.10 11.61 -0.31
N SER A 381 -12.70 12.66 -0.91
CA SER A 381 -12.35 14.07 -0.66
C SER A 381 -12.69 14.57 0.74
N ASP A 382 -13.57 13.87 1.45
CA ASP A 382 -13.70 14.06 2.89
C ASP A 382 -12.53 13.38 3.60
N PHE A 383 -11.62 14.19 4.13
CA PHE A 383 -10.43 13.70 4.83
C PHE A 383 -10.75 12.93 6.11
N LYS A 384 -11.90 13.18 6.76
CA LYS A 384 -12.32 12.40 7.93
C LYS A 384 -12.70 11.00 7.51
N TYR A 385 -13.50 10.89 6.45
CA TYR A 385 -13.86 9.60 5.86
C TYR A 385 -12.60 8.85 5.39
N ALA A 386 -11.70 9.52 4.67
CA ALA A 386 -10.44 8.90 4.23
C ALA A 386 -9.61 8.40 5.42
N ALA A 387 -9.49 9.19 6.50
CA ALA A 387 -8.75 8.81 7.69
C ALA A 387 -9.37 7.62 8.42
N GLU A 388 -10.69 7.60 8.65
CA GLU A 388 -11.39 6.45 9.28
C GLU A 388 -11.17 5.15 8.50
N ARG A 389 -11.26 5.22 7.17
CA ARG A 389 -11.01 4.06 6.28
C ARG A 389 -9.55 3.62 6.31
N THR A 390 -8.60 4.56 6.26
CA THR A 390 -7.17 4.27 6.37
C THR A 390 -6.86 3.58 7.69
N MET A 391 -7.42 4.07 8.80
CA MET A 391 -7.22 3.54 10.14
C MET A 391 -7.66 2.07 10.24
N GLU A 392 -8.82 1.73 9.69
CA GLU A 392 -9.27 0.35 9.62
C GLU A 392 -8.30 -0.50 8.79
N SER A 393 -7.86 -0.02 7.63
CA SER A 393 -6.93 -0.77 6.78
C SER A 393 -5.57 -1.01 7.43
N VAL A 394 -5.02 -0.03 8.17
CA VAL A 394 -3.78 -0.19 8.93
C VAL A 394 -3.95 -1.19 10.07
N LYS A 395 -5.06 -1.10 10.83
CA LYS A 395 -5.42 -2.07 11.89
C LYS A 395 -5.41 -3.52 11.38
N TYR A 396 -5.81 -3.73 10.12
CA TYR A 396 -5.86 -5.05 9.51
C TYR A 396 -4.60 -5.47 8.74
N TYR A 397 -3.49 -4.74 8.85
CA TYR A 397 -2.31 -5.07 8.05
C TYR A 397 -1.73 -6.47 8.34
N TYR A 398 -1.62 -6.83 9.61
CA TYR A 398 -1.18 -8.17 10.03
C TYR A 398 -2.29 -9.09 10.51
N ARG A 399 -3.49 -8.55 10.73
CA ARG A 399 -4.64 -9.38 11.08
C ARG A 399 -5.15 -10.10 9.84
N LEU A 400 -5.58 -11.34 10.03
CA LEU A 400 -6.26 -12.08 8.99
C LEU A 400 -7.54 -11.36 8.55
N ARG A 401 -7.67 -11.16 7.24
CA ARG A 401 -8.95 -10.90 6.58
C ARG A 401 -9.46 -12.19 5.96
N PHE A 402 -10.55 -12.72 6.50
CA PHE A 402 -11.16 -13.94 6.01
C PHE A 402 -11.96 -13.69 4.73
N PRO A 403 -12.31 -14.75 3.98
CA PRO A 403 -13.18 -14.59 2.82
C PRO A 403 -14.48 -13.92 3.24
N HIS A 404 -14.93 -13.00 2.39
CA HIS A 404 -16.09 -12.15 2.60
C HIS A 404 -15.90 -11.00 3.58
N ASP A 405 -14.80 -10.91 4.35
CA ASP A 405 -14.58 -9.85 5.35
C ASP A 405 -15.01 -8.48 4.83
N GLU A 406 -16.01 -7.89 5.50
CA GLU A 406 -16.52 -6.58 5.15
C GLU A 406 -15.93 -5.53 6.07
N HIS A 407 -15.87 -4.32 5.55
CA HIS A 407 -15.47 -3.18 6.33
C HIS A 407 -16.53 -2.81 7.38
N GLU A 408 -16.06 -2.46 8.56
CA GLU A 408 -16.87 -2.13 9.74
C GLU A 408 -17.00 -0.62 9.92
N GLU A 409 -15.92 0.12 9.60
CA GLU A 409 -15.82 1.56 9.80
C GLU A 409 -16.33 2.37 8.61
N ALA A 410 -16.78 3.59 8.89
CA ALA A 410 -17.30 4.58 7.94
C ALA A 410 -18.49 4.07 7.09
N ARG A 411 -19.43 3.37 7.75
CA ARG A 411 -20.67 2.86 7.16
C ARG A 411 -21.92 3.32 7.92
N PRO A 412 -23.05 3.60 7.23
CA PRO A 412 -23.23 3.52 5.79
C PRO A 412 -22.77 4.81 5.12
N HIS A 413 -22.24 4.73 3.90
CA HIS A 413 -21.91 5.94 3.13
C HIS A 413 -22.97 6.22 2.05
N ARG A 414 -23.30 5.22 1.23
CA ARG A 414 -24.32 5.31 0.17
C ARG A 414 -25.32 4.19 0.31
N THR A 415 -26.60 4.53 0.23
CA THR A 415 -27.71 3.58 0.32
C THR A 415 -28.58 3.68 -0.92
N SER A 416 -29.09 2.56 -1.42
CA SER A 416 -30.03 2.57 -2.53
C SER A 416 -31.42 3.12 -2.10
N PRO A 417 -32.26 3.55 -3.05
CA PRO A 417 -33.64 3.97 -2.75
C PRO A 417 -34.49 2.89 -2.06
N VAL A 418 -34.13 1.62 -2.21
CA VAL A 418 -34.83 0.48 -1.61
C VAL A 418 -34.17 -0.01 -0.33
N HIS A 419 -33.12 0.64 0.17
CA HIS A 419 -32.32 0.18 1.32
C HIS A 419 -33.17 -0.19 2.54
N TYR A 420 -34.12 0.66 2.94
CA TYR A 420 -34.99 0.38 4.08
C TYR A 420 -35.94 -0.79 3.86
N ARG A 421 -36.40 -1.02 2.62
CA ARG A 421 -37.18 -2.21 2.27
C ARG A 421 -36.34 -3.47 2.35
N LEU A 422 -35.07 -3.40 1.96
CA LEU A 422 -34.14 -4.52 2.09
C LEU A 422 -33.90 -4.84 3.58
N MET A 423 -33.77 -3.81 4.44
CA MET A 423 -33.67 -3.97 5.90
C MET A 423 -34.89 -4.69 6.49
N GLU A 424 -36.11 -4.29 6.11
CA GLU A 424 -37.34 -4.97 6.55
C GLU A 424 -37.39 -6.46 6.19
N ASN A 425 -36.63 -6.90 5.18
CA ASN A 425 -36.56 -8.28 4.72
C ASN A 425 -35.36 -9.07 5.29
N GLY A 426 -34.70 -8.55 6.34
CA GLY A 426 -33.58 -9.22 7.01
C GLY A 426 -32.28 -9.18 6.20
N ALA A 427 -32.02 -8.09 5.47
CA ALA A 427 -30.80 -7.92 4.70
C ALA A 427 -29.54 -7.91 5.58
N VAL A 428 -28.50 -8.63 5.13
CA VAL A 428 -27.16 -8.54 5.69
C VAL A 428 -26.27 -7.80 4.70
N PHE A 429 -25.89 -6.57 5.04
CA PHE A 429 -25.19 -5.66 4.13
C PHE A 429 -23.67 -5.79 4.21
N GLY A 430 -23.03 -5.93 3.04
CA GLY A 430 -21.63 -5.59 2.81
C GLY A 430 -21.46 -4.21 2.18
N GLU A 431 -20.22 -3.83 1.90
CA GLU A 431 -19.86 -2.54 1.30
C GLU A 431 -19.14 -2.75 -0.02
N LYS A 432 -19.52 -2.00 -1.06
CA LYS A 432 -18.77 -1.93 -2.32
C LYS A 432 -18.79 -0.49 -2.87
N PHE A 433 -17.63 0.14 -2.93
CA PHE A 433 -17.45 1.51 -3.44
C PHE A 433 -18.37 2.56 -2.77
N GLY A 434 -18.48 2.46 -1.45
CA GLY A 434 -19.32 3.26 -0.56
C GLY A 434 -20.77 2.78 -0.47
N TRP A 435 -21.21 1.86 -1.35
CA TRP A 435 -22.59 1.37 -1.34
C TRP A 435 -22.81 0.24 -0.36
N GLU A 436 -23.85 0.38 0.46
CA GLU A 436 -24.47 -0.73 1.18
C GLU A 436 -25.14 -1.68 0.19
N ARG A 437 -24.57 -2.88 0.03
CA ARG A 437 -25.10 -3.94 -0.85
C ARG A 437 -25.46 -5.15 -0.02
N VAL A 438 -26.62 -5.74 -0.27
CA VAL A 438 -27.02 -6.98 0.40
C VAL A 438 -26.10 -8.11 -0.07
N ASN A 439 -25.41 -8.74 0.87
CA ASN A 439 -24.61 -9.94 0.61
C ASN A 439 -25.51 -11.19 0.58
N TYR A 440 -26.50 -11.25 1.48
CA TYR A 440 -27.57 -12.25 1.53
C TYR A 440 -28.71 -11.75 2.43
N PHE A 441 -29.85 -12.45 2.40
CA PHE A 441 -30.97 -12.21 3.31
C PHE A 441 -31.07 -13.32 4.38
N ASP A 442 -31.42 -12.92 5.59
CA ASP A 442 -31.82 -13.85 6.67
C ASP A 442 -33.23 -13.50 7.18
N PRO A 443 -34.28 -13.90 6.43
CA PRO A 443 -35.65 -13.51 6.74
C PRO A 443 -36.08 -13.92 8.14
N GLY A 444 -36.83 -13.04 8.82
CA GLY A 444 -37.27 -13.25 10.20
C GLY A 444 -36.21 -12.89 11.25
N LYS A 445 -35.03 -12.42 10.84
CA LYS A 445 -34.06 -11.75 11.73
C LYS A 445 -33.97 -10.26 11.42
N GLU A 446 -33.55 -9.50 12.42
CA GLU A 446 -33.17 -8.10 12.24
C GLU A 446 -32.04 -7.98 11.22
N TRP A 447 -32.14 -6.97 10.36
CA TRP A 447 -31.08 -6.62 9.42
C TRP A 447 -29.80 -6.23 10.16
N ARG A 448 -28.66 -6.32 9.47
CA ARG A 448 -27.38 -5.88 10.04
C ARG A 448 -26.35 -5.58 8.96
N ARG A 449 -25.25 -4.96 9.37
CA ARG A 449 -24.01 -4.93 8.59
C ARG A 449 -23.19 -6.18 8.90
N MET A 450 -22.59 -6.72 7.85
CA MET A 450 -21.59 -7.77 7.98
C MET A 450 -20.25 -7.16 8.41
N GLY A 451 -19.47 -7.94 9.16
CA GLY A 451 -18.17 -7.51 9.69
C GLY A 451 -17.62 -8.57 10.65
N GLU A 452 -17.48 -8.22 11.93
CA GLU A 452 -16.80 -9.06 12.93
C GLU A 452 -17.23 -10.54 13.00
N ASP A 453 -18.48 -10.87 12.65
CA ASP A 453 -18.99 -12.23 12.73
C ASP A 453 -18.25 -13.22 11.82
N GLN A 454 -17.61 -12.75 10.76
CA GLN A 454 -16.87 -13.56 9.80
C GLN A 454 -15.69 -14.32 10.41
N ARG A 455 -15.09 -13.75 11.45
CA ARG A 455 -14.02 -14.40 12.20
C ARG A 455 -14.46 -15.67 12.92
N LYS A 456 -15.76 -15.86 13.14
CA LYS A 456 -16.29 -17.03 13.87
C LYS A 456 -16.21 -18.32 13.06
N TRP A 457 -16.14 -18.25 11.73
CA TRP A 457 -16.07 -19.44 10.86
C TRP A 457 -14.83 -19.46 9.94
N GLY A 458 -14.03 -18.38 9.92
CA GLY A 458 -12.69 -18.36 9.33
C GLY A 458 -12.67 -18.69 7.84
N TRP A 459 -11.80 -19.62 7.44
CA TRP A 459 -11.61 -20.06 6.05
C TRP A 459 -12.69 -21.04 5.54
N ALA A 460 -13.60 -21.47 6.41
CA ALA A 460 -14.58 -22.50 6.09
C ALA A 460 -15.79 -21.94 5.34
N LYS A 461 -16.65 -22.87 4.90
CA LYS A 461 -17.95 -22.57 4.31
C LYS A 461 -18.77 -21.68 5.25
N PRO A 462 -19.28 -20.52 4.80
CA PRO A 462 -20.01 -19.61 5.67
C PRO A 462 -21.35 -20.19 6.13
N PRO A 463 -21.88 -19.78 7.30
CA PRO A 463 -23.12 -20.30 7.86
C PRO A 463 -24.36 -19.97 7.00
N TYR A 464 -24.30 -18.90 6.19
CA TYR A 464 -25.36 -18.49 5.29
C TYR A 464 -25.32 -19.18 3.91
N PHE A 465 -24.43 -20.16 3.69
CA PHE A 465 -24.32 -20.82 2.39
C PHE A 465 -25.62 -21.48 1.94
N GLU A 466 -26.34 -22.13 2.86
CA GLU A 466 -27.63 -22.73 2.56
C GLU A 466 -28.70 -21.66 2.23
N ARG A 467 -28.60 -20.46 2.82
CA ARG A 467 -29.45 -19.31 2.46
C ARG A 467 -29.20 -18.88 1.02
N MET A 468 -27.94 -18.75 0.61
CA MET A 468 -27.60 -18.44 -0.78
C MET A 468 -28.14 -19.50 -1.75
N ARG A 469 -28.18 -20.78 -1.36
CA ARG A 469 -28.81 -21.83 -2.18
C ARG A 469 -30.29 -21.54 -2.40
N GLN A 470 -31.02 -21.10 -1.36
CA GLN A 470 -32.44 -20.74 -1.50
C GLN A 470 -32.64 -19.54 -2.43
N GLU A 471 -31.82 -18.51 -2.31
CA GLU A 471 -31.85 -17.34 -3.21
C GLU A 471 -31.55 -17.75 -4.67
N HIS A 472 -30.58 -18.63 -4.86
CA HIS A 472 -30.25 -19.19 -6.18
C HIS A 472 -31.43 -19.95 -6.79
N ILE A 473 -32.07 -20.84 -6.02
CA ILE A 473 -33.25 -21.61 -6.45
C ILE A 473 -34.41 -20.66 -6.79
N ALA A 474 -34.67 -19.66 -5.94
CA ALA A 474 -35.69 -18.65 -6.22
C ALA A 474 -35.43 -17.90 -7.53
N THR A 475 -34.16 -17.60 -7.83
CA THR A 475 -33.76 -16.96 -9.10
C THR A 475 -33.98 -17.88 -10.30
N ARG A 476 -33.76 -19.19 -10.14
CA ARG A 476 -33.89 -20.18 -11.22
C ARG A 476 -35.32 -20.61 -11.50
N GLU A 477 -36.12 -20.76 -10.46
CA GLU A 477 -37.42 -21.44 -10.54
C GLU A 477 -38.60 -20.48 -10.32
N ARG A 478 -38.35 -19.22 -9.93
CA ARG A 478 -39.38 -18.22 -9.66
C ARG A 478 -38.96 -16.84 -10.20
N VAL A 479 -39.17 -15.79 -9.41
CA VAL A 479 -38.76 -14.42 -9.71
C VAL A 479 -37.91 -13.90 -8.57
N THR A 480 -36.88 -13.12 -8.88
CA THR A 480 -36.00 -12.49 -7.89
C THR A 480 -35.74 -11.05 -8.30
N LEU A 481 -35.78 -10.15 -7.32
CA LEU A 481 -35.44 -8.74 -7.51
C LEU A 481 -34.01 -8.50 -7.04
N PHE A 482 -33.17 -7.98 -7.93
CA PHE A 482 -31.80 -7.59 -7.61
C PHE A 482 -31.69 -6.07 -7.53
N ASP A 483 -31.12 -5.56 -6.44
CA ASP A 483 -30.73 -4.16 -6.34
C ASP A 483 -29.37 -3.94 -7.04
N LEU A 484 -29.42 -3.36 -8.24
CA LEU A 484 -28.24 -3.03 -9.06
C LEU A 484 -27.90 -1.53 -9.03
N THR A 485 -28.41 -0.80 -8.03
CA THR A 485 -28.17 0.64 -7.86
C THR A 485 -26.68 0.98 -7.76
N SER A 486 -25.85 0.05 -7.25
CA SER A 486 -24.42 0.27 -7.07
C SER A 486 -23.57 0.21 -8.35
N PHE A 487 -24.11 -0.26 -9.48
CA PHE A 487 -23.35 -0.33 -10.74
C PHE A 487 -22.91 1.05 -11.21
N GLY A 488 -21.71 1.15 -11.80
CA GLY A 488 -21.25 2.34 -12.48
C GLY A 488 -22.19 2.67 -13.65
N LYS A 489 -22.70 3.89 -13.68
CA LYS A 489 -23.65 4.38 -14.69
C LYS A 489 -23.01 5.60 -15.34
N ILE A 490 -22.80 5.54 -16.65
CA ILE A 490 -22.21 6.63 -17.44
C ILE A 490 -23.21 6.98 -18.54
N GLU A 491 -23.57 8.26 -18.61
CA GLU A 491 -24.41 8.80 -19.67
C GLU A 491 -23.53 9.65 -20.59
N LEU A 492 -23.53 9.33 -21.89
CA LEU A 492 -22.81 10.06 -22.92
C LEU A 492 -23.80 10.67 -23.90
N LYS A 493 -23.75 12.00 -24.06
CA LYS A 493 -24.66 12.78 -24.90
C LYS A 493 -23.88 13.71 -25.83
N GLY A 494 -24.52 14.09 -26.94
CA GLY A 494 -23.98 15.05 -27.91
C GLY A 494 -23.56 14.41 -29.24
N GLU A 495 -23.31 15.25 -30.25
CA GLU A 495 -23.01 14.83 -31.62
C GLU A 495 -21.77 13.92 -31.73
N GLY A 496 -20.81 14.08 -30.82
CA GLY A 496 -19.59 13.26 -30.75
C GLY A 496 -19.74 11.91 -30.04
N ALA A 497 -20.91 11.59 -29.48
CA ALA A 497 -21.09 10.39 -28.66
C ALA A 497 -20.89 9.09 -29.45
N LEU A 498 -21.56 8.95 -30.60
CA LEU A 498 -21.44 7.76 -31.45
C LEU A 498 -20.02 7.60 -32.02
N PRO A 499 -19.39 8.62 -32.63
CA PRO A 499 -18.00 8.51 -33.09
C PRO A 499 -17.03 8.10 -31.98
N LEU A 500 -17.22 8.60 -30.75
CA LEU A 500 -16.39 8.22 -29.61
C LEU A 500 -16.55 6.75 -29.23
N LEU A 501 -17.79 6.26 -29.11
CA LEU A 501 -18.07 4.87 -28.74
C LEU A 501 -17.61 3.88 -29.82
N GLN A 502 -17.76 4.23 -31.10
CA GLN A 502 -17.23 3.45 -32.22
C GLN A 502 -15.70 3.32 -32.18
N ARG A 503 -15.00 4.31 -31.60
CA ARG A 503 -13.54 4.28 -31.45
C ARG A 503 -13.09 3.53 -30.19
N LEU A 504 -13.83 3.62 -29.10
CA LEU A 504 -13.43 3.08 -27.79
C LEU A 504 -13.85 1.62 -27.57
N THR A 505 -14.91 1.16 -28.23
CA THR A 505 -15.47 -0.18 -28.01
C THR A 505 -15.14 -1.10 -29.17
N SER A 506 -15.11 -2.41 -28.91
CA SER A 506 -14.89 -3.44 -29.95
C SER A 506 -16.16 -3.89 -30.66
N SER A 507 -17.32 -3.35 -30.28
CA SER A 507 -18.63 -3.65 -30.89
C SER A 507 -19.03 -2.55 -31.85
N ASN A 508 -19.82 -2.89 -32.87
CA ASN A 508 -20.45 -1.86 -33.71
C ASN A 508 -21.69 -1.30 -33.00
N ILE A 509 -21.56 -0.09 -32.46
CA ILE A 509 -22.57 0.65 -31.70
C ILE A 509 -23.52 1.44 -32.61
N ASP A 510 -23.23 1.56 -33.90
CA ASP A 510 -24.12 2.19 -34.87
C ASP A 510 -25.32 1.28 -35.18
N LYS A 511 -26.33 1.38 -34.32
CA LYS A 511 -27.55 0.59 -34.31
C LYS A 511 -28.75 1.50 -34.04
N PRO A 512 -29.97 1.10 -34.44
CA PRO A 512 -31.18 1.76 -33.99
C PRO A 512 -31.25 1.83 -32.45
N VAL A 513 -31.96 2.83 -31.93
CA VAL A 513 -32.16 2.99 -30.48
C VAL A 513 -33.05 1.88 -29.93
N GLY A 514 -32.66 1.33 -28.78
CA GLY A 514 -33.31 0.17 -28.15
C GLY A 514 -32.71 -1.15 -28.60
#